data_AF-A0AAU7QD23-F1
#
_entry.id   AF-A0AAU7QD23-F1
#
_cell.length_a   1.000
_cell.length_b   1.000
_cell.length_c   1.000
_cell.angle_alpha   90.00
_cell.angle_beta   90.00
_cell.angle_gamma   90.00
#
_symmetry.space_group_name_H-M   'P 1'
#
loop_
_entity.id
_entity.type
_entity.pdbx_description
1 polymer ?
#
loop_
_entity_poly.entity_id
_entity_poly.type
_entity_poly.pdbx_seq_one_letter_code
_entity_poly.pdbx_strand_id
1 'polypeptide(L)'
;MKSKKMSHHEAVNRCYELTPQLREYDEFMYIGVRWLPYIMFFHHRNYTSAIINTDDMGFRLSHSPYGWASTADFPADKPVNIVIGGSTAMGTGTTSDASTVSSTLSKLTGEVWLNFGGRGYNAIQEAILFKLNQHRFVRINNIIILSGLNQLTLEGLPEEYTCEYGKYYYSYEFLHYMNRYNNDLKKG
;
A
#
# COMPACT_ATOMS: atom_id res chain seq x y z
N MET A 1 -12.89 46.31 -27.68
CA MET A 1 -14.04 45.70 -26.99
C MET A 1 -13.65 45.38 -25.55
N LYS A 2 -14.31 45.96 -24.55
CA LYS A 2 -14.11 45.57 -23.15
C LYS A 2 -14.72 44.18 -22.96
N SER A 3 -13.91 43.18 -22.61
CA SER A 3 -14.39 41.86 -22.20
C SER A 3 -15.35 42.05 -21.02
N LYS A 4 -16.63 41.70 -21.20
CA LYS A 4 -17.63 41.71 -20.12
C LYS A 4 -17.24 40.60 -19.17
N LYS A 5 -16.96 40.94 -17.90
CA LYS A 5 -16.60 39.96 -16.88
C LYS A 5 -17.82 39.04 -16.66
N MET A 6 -17.68 37.78 -17.04
CA MET A 6 -18.73 36.77 -16.86
C MET A 6 -18.77 36.34 -15.40
N SER A 7 -19.98 36.08 -14.89
CA SER A 7 -20.14 35.32 -13.65
C SER A 7 -19.68 33.87 -13.84
N HIS A 8 -19.44 33.16 -12.73
CA HIS A 8 -19.04 31.75 -12.79
C HIS A 8 -20.05 30.90 -13.58
N HIS A 9 -21.35 31.09 -13.33
CA HIS A 9 -22.40 30.34 -14.01
C HIS A 9 -22.46 30.64 -15.52
N GLU A 10 -22.34 31.91 -15.91
CA GLU A 10 -22.27 32.29 -17.33
C GLU A 10 -21.04 31.68 -18.01
N ALA A 11 -19.89 31.67 -17.34
CA ALA A 11 -18.66 31.09 -17.88
C ALA A 11 -18.80 29.57 -18.09
N VAL A 12 -19.36 28.85 -17.13
CA VAL A 12 -19.63 27.41 -17.23
C VAL A 12 -20.61 27.10 -18.37
N ASN A 13 -21.72 27.83 -18.47
CA ASN A 13 -22.67 27.64 -19.57
C ASN A 13 -22.04 27.92 -20.93
N ARG A 14 -21.20 28.95 -21.03
CA ARG A 14 -20.47 29.24 -22.27
C ARG A 14 -19.46 28.14 -22.62
N CYS A 15 -18.81 27.53 -21.63
CA CYS A 15 -17.99 26.34 -21.86
C CYS A 15 -18.84 25.19 -22.40
N TYR A 16 -20.04 24.94 -21.87
CA TYR A 16 -20.92 23.90 -22.41
C TYR A 16 -21.46 24.22 -23.80
N GLU A 17 -21.70 25.48 -24.16
CA GLU A 17 -22.07 25.84 -25.53
C GLU A 17 -20.94 25.59 -26.52
N LEU A 18 -19.70 25.92 -26.13
CA LEU A 18 -18.51 25.77 -26.99
C LEU A 18 -18.00 24.32 -27.05
N THR A 19 -18.18 23.58 -25.96
CA THR A 19 -17.74 22.20 -25.79
C THR A 19 -18.81 21.39 -25.05
N PRO A 20 -19.91 21.00 -25.75
CA PRO A 20 -21.05 20.32 -25.14
C PRO A 20 -20.70 19.04 -24.39
N GLN A 21 -19.71 18.29 -24.86
CA GLN A 21 -19.22 17.07 -24.23
C GLN A 21 -18.68 17.31 -22.81
N LEU A 22 -18.20 18.52 -22.47
CA LEU A 22 -17.74 18.82 -21.11
C LEU A 22 -18.86 18.69 -20.08
N ARG A 23 -20.13 18.81 -20.48
CA ARG A 23 -21.25 18.54 -19.59
C ARG A 23 -21.25 17.10 -19.10
N GLU A 24 -20.97 16.14 -19.98
CA GLU A 24 -20.87 14.72 -19.61
C GLU A 24 -19.65 14.46 -18.74
N TYR A 25 -18.51 15.12 -19.01
CA TYR A 25 -17.33 15.02 -18.15
C TYR A 25 -17.59 15.57 -16.75
N ASP A 26 -18.24 16.73 -16.65
CA ASP A 26 -18.58 17.32 -15.36
C ASP A 26 -19.58 16.41 -14.61
N GLU A 27 -20.62 15.93 -15.28
CA GLU A 27 -21.53 14.95 -14.68
C GLU A 27 -20.78 13.70 -14.18
N PHE A 28 -19.95 13.09 -15.02
CA PHE A 28 -19.12 11.94 -14.67
C PHE A 28 -18.20 12.20 -13.48
N MET A 29 -17.65 13.41 -13.35
CA MET A 29 -16.79 13.77 -12.22
C MET A 29 -17.57 14.10 -10.94
N TYR A 30 -18.83 14.56 -11.04
CA TYR A 30 -19.63 15.04 -9.90
C TYR A 30 -20.71 14.06 -9.40
N ILE A 31 -20.98 12.93 -10.08
CA ILE A 31 -21.90 11.89 -9.59
C ILE A 31 -21.45 11.26 -8.26
N GLY A 32 -20.16 11.36 -7.94
CA GLY A 32 -19.52 10.85 -6.73
C GLY A 32 -18.18 10.19 -7.04
N VAL A 33 -17.37 9.96 -6.01
CA VAL A 33 -16.06 9.32 -6.17
C VAL A 33 -16.14 7.84 -5.81
N ARG A 34 -15.60 6.99 -6.67
CA ARG A 34 -15.41 5.57 -6.36
C ARG A 34 -14.08 5.37 -5.64
N TRP A 35 -14.13 4.94 -4.38
CA TRP A 35 -12.95 4.81 -3.53
C TRP A 35 -12.42 3.38 -3.55
N LEU A 36 -11.15 3.24 -3.97
CA LEU A 36 -10.51 1.94 -4.14
C LEU A 36 -9.30 1.84 -3.21
N PRO A 37 -9.12 0.71 -2.50
CA PRO A 37 -7.95 0.49 -1.65
C PRO A 37 -6.73 0.26 -2.54
N TYR A 38 -5.60 0.89 -2.21
CA TYR A 38 -4.34 0.57 -2.87
C TYR A 38 -3.43 -0.29 -2.00
N ILE A 39 -3.00 0.25 -0.86
CA ILE A 39 -2.33 -0.51 0.21
C ILE A 39 -3.11 -0.43 1.53
N MET A 40 -3.87 0.66 1.70
CA MET A 40 -4.62 1.07 2.90
C MET A 40 -3.79 1.52 4.09
N PHE A 41 -2.98 0.63 4.66
CA PHE A 41 -2.25 0.91 5.89
C PHE A 41 -0.89 0.24 5.83
N PHE A 42 0.12 0.80 6.48
CA PHE A 42 1.42 0.15 6.66
C PHE A 42 1.95 0.48 8.07
N HIS A 43 3.07 -0.13 8.46
CA HIS A 43 3.59 0.05 9.81
C HIS A 43 4.08 1.48 10.04
N HIS A 44 4.18 1.86 11.33
CA HIS A 44 4.79 3.13 11.70
C HIS A 44 6.24 3.20 11.22
N ARG A 45 6.64 4.39 10.79
CA ARG A 45 8.01 4.72 10.39
C ARG A 45 8.88 4.92 11.62
N ASN A 46 10.17 4.55 11.54
CA ASN A 46 11.16 4.78 12.60
C ASN A 46 10.70 4.27 13.97
N TYR A 47 9.95 3.18 14.02
CA TYR A 47 9.57 2.56 15.28
C TYR A 47 10.79 1.85 15.86
N THR A 48 11.02 2.01 17.16
CA THR A 48 12.17 1.39 17.84
C THR A 48 11.74 0.67 19.10
N SER A 49 12.20 -0.57 19.25
CA SER A 49 12.01 -1.39 20.46
C SER A 49 13.06 -2.49 20.55
N ALA A 50 13.03 -3.25 21.64
CA ALA A 50 13.88 -4.44 21.78
C ALA A 50 13.51 -5.59 20.81
N ILE A 51 12.31 -5.58 20.24
CA ILE A 51 11.74 -6.74 19.51
C ILE A 51 11.60 -6.45 18.01
N ILE A 52 11.08 -5.27 17.70
CA ILE A 52 10.75 -4.84 16.34
C ILE A 52 11.24 -3.43 16.12
N ASN A 53 11.95 -3.23 15.02
CA ASN A 53 12.39 -1.92 14.56
C ASN A 53 12.00 -1.74 13.10
N THR A 54 11.55 -0.53 12.73
CA THR A 54 11.19 -0.19 11.35
C THR A 54 12.05 0.96 10.83
N ASP A 55 12.29 0.95 9.52
CA ASP A 55 12.94 2.06 8.84
C ASP A 55 11.99 3.26 8.61
N ASP A 56 12.50 4.29 7.93
CA ASP A 56 11.76 5.53 7.68
C ASP A 56 10.58 5.37 6.72
N MET A 57 10.43 4.21 6.09
CA MET A 57 9.31 3.81 5.24
C MET A 57 8.36 2.84 5.94
N GLY A 58 8.69 2.36 7.14
CA GLY A 58 7.89 1.42 7.92
C GLY A 58 8.18 -0.05 7.63
N PHE A 59 9.22 -0.37 6.84
CA PHE A 59 9.66 -1.75 6.66
C PHE A 59 10.42 -2.21 7.90
N ARG A 60 10.22 -3.46 8.29
CA ARG A 60 10.96 -4.03 9.41
C ARG A 60 12.43 -4.21 9.03
N LEU A 61 13.33 -3.75 9.90
CA LEU A 61 14.77 -3.92 9.70
C LEU A 61 15.14 -5.41 9.71
N SER A 62 16.11 -5.77 8.89
CA SER A 62 16.70 -7.11 8.87
C SER A 62 18.13 -7.06 9.37
N HIS A 63 18.55 -8.10 10.09
CA HIS A 63 19.92 -8.23 10.57
C HIS A 63 20.71 -9.10 9.60
N SER A 64 21.77 -8.54 9.01
CA SER A 64 22.62 -9.21 8.02
C SER A 64 24.05 -9.41 8.55
N PRO A 65 24.90 -10.19 7.85
CA PRO A 65 26.32 -10.30 8.16
C PRO A 65 27.08 -8.95 8.11
N TYR A 66 26.53 -7.96 7.41
CA TYR A 66 27.10 -6.62 7.25
C TYR A 66 26.50 -5.59 8.21
N GLY A 67 25.64 -6.03 9.15
CA GLY A 67 24.89 -5.17 10.06
C GLY A 67 23.42 -5.04 9.66
N TRP A 68 22.77 -3.99 10.15
CA TRP A 68 21.35 -3.71 9.88
C TRP A 68 21.12 -3.37 8.41
N ALA A 69 20.08 -3.96 7.83
CA ALA A 69 19.62 -3.71 6.48
C ALA A 69 18.23 -3.06 6.53
N SER A 70 18.12 -1.88 5.94
CA SER A 70 16.88 -1.13 5.74
C SER A 70 16.43 -1.25 4.29
N THR A 71 15.12 -1.36 4.06
CA THR A 71 14.55 -1.30 2.70
C THR A 71 14.64 0.10 2.12
N ALA A 72 14.45 1.12 2.96
CA ALA A 72 14.52 2.51 2.55
C ALA A 72 15.94 2.96 2.16
N ASP A 73 16.95 2.57 2.92
CA ASP A 73 18.33 3.04 2.73
C ASP A 73 19.27 1.95 2.16
N PHE A 74 18.71 0.91 1.51
CA PHE A 74 19.55 -0.10 0.88
C PHE A 74 20.26 0.48 -0.35
N PRO A 75 21.58 0.28 -0.52
CA PRO A 75 22.29 0.72 -1.71
C PRO A 75 21.74 0.07 -2.98
N ALA A 76 21.26 0.90 -3.92
CA ALA A 76 20.57 0.44 -5.13
C ALA A 76 21.45 -0.46 -6.04
N ASP A 77 22.77 -0.26 -6.02
CA ASP A 77 23.76 -0.98 -6.84
C ASP A 77 24.16 -2.36 -6.26
N LYS A 78 23.76 -2.66 -5.03
CA LYS A 78 24.07 -3.94 -4.38
C LYS A 78 23.00 -4.99 -4.69
N PRO A 79 23.40 -6.26 -4.90
CA PRO A 79 22.43 -7.34 -5.02
C PRO A 79 21.69 -7.54 -3.70
N VAL A 80 20.40 -7.81 -3.78
CA VAL A 80 19.55 -8.05 -2.62
C VAL A 80 18.62 -9.23 -2.83
N ASN A 81 18.22 -9.88 -1.73
CA ASN A 81 17.16 -10.86 -1.70
C ASN A 81 15.97 -10.32 -0.91
N ILE A 82 14.76 -10.80 -1.19
CA ILE A 82 13.54 -10.24 -0.60
C ILE A 82 12.63 -11.37 -0.09
N VAL A 83 12.12 -11.21 1.13
CA VAL A 83 11.03 -12.04 1.69
C VAL A 83 9.74 -11.22 1.68
N ILE A 84 8.76 -11.63 0.88
CA ILE A 84 7.45 -10.99 0.76
C ILE A 84 6.41 -11.81 1.52
N GLY A 85 5.44 -11.17 2.16
CA GLY A 85 4.27 -11.88 2.68
C GLY A 85 3.47 -11.12 3.72
N GLY A 86 2.58 -11.84 4.39
CA GLY A 86 1.76 -11.31 5.47
C GLY A 86 2.50 -11.20 6.80
N SER A 87 1.75 -11.30 7.90
CA SER A 87 2.26 -11.23 9.28
C SER A 87 3.39 -12.24 9.57
N THR A 88 3.37 -13.41 8.92
CA THR A 88 4.41 -14.45 9.07
C THR A 88 5.75 -14.02 8.47
N ALA A 89 5.74 -13.47 7.24
CA ALA A 89 6.95 -12.92 6.61
C ALA A 89 7.51 -11.73 7.40
N MET A 90 6.62 -10.86 7.89
CA MET A 90 6.95 -9.74 8.77
C MET A 90 7.61 -10.20 10.09
N GLY A 91 7.37 -11.44 10.51
CA GLY A 91 7.89 -12.01 11.75
C GLY A 91 7.05 -11.65 12.97
N THR A 92 5.72 -11.57 12.83
CA THR A 92 4.83 -11.44 14.00
C THR A 92 5.05 -12.64 14.94
N GLY A 93 5.33 -12.36 16.22
CA GLY A 93 5.62 -13.39 17.22
C GLY A 93 7.10 -13.71 17.42
N THR A 94 8.00 -13.14 16.62
CA THR A 94 9.45 -13.27 16.86
C THR A 94 9.89 -12.45 18.08
N THR A 95 10.95 -12.89 18.76
CA THR A 95 11.51 -12.20 19.93
C THR A 95 12.44 -11.02 19.60
N SER A 96 12.91 -10.91 18.36
CA SER A 96 13.78 -9.81 17.90
C SER A 96 13.76 -9.73 16.38
N ASP A 97 14.27 -8.63 15.80
CA ASP A 97 14.49 -8.51 14.36
C ASP A 97 15.47 -9.57 13.83
N ALA A 98 16.46 -9.97 14.64
CA ALA A 98 17.42 -11.03 14.29
C ALA A 98 16.76 -12.43 14.18
N SER A 99 15.58 -12.61 14.79
CA SER A 99 14.83 -13.86 14.78
C SER A 99 13.81 -13.96 13.64
N THR A 100 13.75 -12.99 12.73
CA THR A 100 12.86 -13.01 11.56
C THR A 100 13.36 -13.98 10.48
N VAL A 101 12.48 -14.35 9.55
CA VAL A 101 12.85 -15.18 8.40
C VAL A 101 13.93 -14.51 7.56
N SER A 102 13.78 -13.21 7.27
CA SER A 102 14.78 -12.43 6.52
C SER A 102 16.15 -12.41 7.22
N SER A 103 16.20 -12.12 8.52
CA SER A 103 17.47 -12.13 9.27
C SER A 103 18.08 -13.53 9.36
N THR A 104 17.26 -14.56 9.54
CA THR A 104 17.73 -15.95 9.59
C THR A 104 18.29 -16.39 8.25
N LEU A 105 17.62 -16.07 7.14
CA LEU A 105 18.14 -16.31 5.79
C LEU A 105 19.44 -15.55 5.54
N SER A 106 19.53 -14.29 6.00
CA SER A 106 20.76 -13.51 5.88
C SER A 106 21.93 -14.18 6.60
N LYS A 107 21.68 -14.70 7.81
CA LYS A 107 22.67 -15.45 8.58
C LYS A 107 23.08 -16.76 7.89
N LEU A 108 22.13 -17.49 7.32
CA LEU A 108 22.37 -18.81 6.71
C LEU A 108 23.08 -18.72 5.36
N THR A 109 22.73 -17.71 4.55
CA THR A 109 23.23 -17.57 3.17
C THR A 109 24.46 -16.68 3.06
N GLY A 110 24.71 -15.82 4.06
CA GLY A 110 25.74 -14.79 3.96
C GLY A 110 25.32 -13.59 3.09
N GLU A 111 24.10 -13.59 2.55
CA GLU A 111 23.57 -12.53 1.68
C GLU A 111 22.59 -11.62 2.44
N VAL A 112 22.27 -10.44 1.91
CA VAL A 112 21.24 -9.58 2.51
C VAL A 112 19.85 -10.03 2.07
N TRP A 113 18.96 -10.24 3.04
CA TRP A 113 17.54 -10.46 2.80
C TRP A 113 16.72 -9.36 3.47
N LEU A 114 15.91 -8.64 2.68
CA LEU A 114 15.01 -7.61 3.16
C LEU A 114 13.63 -8.17 3.49
N ASN A 115 12.99 -7.57 4.49
CA ASN A 115 11.65 -7.95 4.95
C ASN A 115 10.59 -7.07 4.28
N PHE A 116 9.83 -7.65 3.34
CA PHE A 116 8.67 -7.06 2.68
C PHE A 116 7.36 -7.61 3.25
N GLY A 117 7.37 -7.93 4.55
CA GLY A 117 6.21 -8.41 5.26
C GLY A 117 5.27 -7.28 5.68
N GLY A 118 3.97 -7.45 5.45
CA GLY A 118 2.91 -6.55 5.93
C GLY A 118 1.96 -7.28 6.88
N ARG A 119 1.74 -6.75 8.08
CA ARG A 119 0.78 -7.36 9.02
C ARG A 119 -0.64 -7.31 8.43
N GLY A 120 -1.33 -8.45 8.44
CA GLY A 120 -2.70 -8.56 7.93
C GLY A 120 -2.83 -8.44 6.41
N TYR A 121 -1.72 -8.37 5.67
CA TYR A 121 -1.80 -8.23 4.22
C TYR A 121 -2.25 -9.51 3.55
N ASN A 122 -3.04 -9.33 2.51
CA ASN A 122 -3.42 -10.38 1.57
C ASN A 122 -2.41 -10.40 0.40
N ALA A 123 -2.44 -11.45 -0.44
CA ALA A 123 -1.49 -11.64 -1.54
C ALA A 123 -1.42 -10.47 -2.54
N ILE A 124 -2.53 -9.74 -2.71
CA ILE A 124 -2.58 -8.57 -3.62
C ILE A 124 -1.89 -7.36 -2.98
N GLN A 125 -2.14 -7.09 -1.70
CA GLN A 125 -1.46 -6.01 -0.97
C GLN A 125 0.06 -6.25 -0.91
N GLU A 126 0.47 -7.51 -0.71
CA GLU A 126 1.87 -7.94 -0.76
C GLU A 126 2.52 -7.66 -2.12
N ALA A 127 1.84 -8.01 -3.22
CA ALA A 127 2.32 -7.76 -4.57
C ALA A 127 2.40 -6.26 -4.89
N ILE A 128 1.42 -5.47 -4.47
CA ILE A 128 1.41 -4.00 -4.65
C ILE A 128 2.57 -3.37 -3.87
N LEU A 129 2.76 -3.76 -2.60
CA LEU A 129 3.86 -3.26 -1.76
C LEU A 129 5.22 -3.53 -2.41
N PHE A 130 5.42 -4.74 -2.93
CA PHE A 130 6.62 -5.06 -3.70
C PHE A 130 6.73 -4.22 -4.96
N LYS A 131 5.65 -4.13 -5.77
CA LYS A 131 5.67 -3.41 -7.05
C LYS A 131 6.08 -1.96 -6.86
N LEU A 132 5.57 -1.30 -5.82
CA LEU A 132 5.85 0.09 -5.49
C LEU A 132 7.30 0.34 -5.08
N ASN A 133 8.01 -0.66 -4.58
CA ASN A 133 9.35 -0.49 -4.01
C ASN A 133 10.44 -1.20 -4.79
N GLN A 134 10.12 -2.08 -5.75
CA GLN A 134 11.13 -2.83 -6.51
C GLN A 134 12.12 -1.93 -7.25
N HIS A 135 11.68 -0.73 -7.67
CA HIS A 135 12.47 0.21 -8.45
C HIS A 135 13.70 0.73 -7.68
N ARG A 136 13.75 0.51 -6.37
CA ARG A 136 14.86 0.87 -5.49
C ARG A 136 16.07 -0.05 -5.65
N PHE A 137 15.88 -1.22 -6.25
CA PHE A 137 16.93 -2.24 -6.38
C PHE A 137 17.25 -2.45 -7.85
N VAL A 138 18.51 -2.24 -8.23
CA VAL A 138 18.96 -2.55 -9.60
C VAL A 138 19.02 -4.07 -9.82
N ARG A 139 19.35 -4.83 -8.77
CA ARG A 139 19.51 -6.28 -8.84
C ARG A 139 18.86 -6.98 -7.66
N ILE A 140 17.80 -7.72 -7.94
CA ILE A 140 17.18 -8.67 -7.00
C ILE A 140 17.60 -10.07 -7.42
N ASN A 141 18.32 -10.78 -6.55
CA ASN A 141 18.80 -12.13 -6.84
C ASN A 141 17.70 -13.18 -6.61
N ASN A 142 17.04 -13.11 -5.45
CA ASN A 142 16.00 -14.05 -5.07
C ASN A 142 14.80 -13.34 -4.43
N ILE A 143 13.61 -13.90 -4.65
CA ILE A 143 12.37 -13.50 -3.98
C ILE A 143 11.74 -14.76 -3.39
N ILE A 144 11.45 -14.73 -2.09
CA ILE A 144 10.64 -15.75 -1.41
C ILE A 144 9.30 -15.12 -1.05
N ILE A 145 8.20 -15.82 -1.37
CA ILE A 145 6.83 -15.37 -1.05
C ILE A 145 6.22 -16.31 -0.02
N LEU A 146 5.92 -15.78 1.16
CA LEU A 146 5.24 -16.47 2.27
C LEU A 146 3.84 -15.86 2.45
N SER A 147 2.89 -16.29 1.60
CA SER A 147 1.56 -15.68 1.45
C SER A 147 0.41 -16.68 1.69
N GLY A 148 -0.82 -16.19 1.64
CA GLY A 148 -2.05 -17.00 1.53
C GLY A 148 -2.85 -17.21 2.82
N LEU A 149 -2.24 -17.07 3.99
CA LEU A 149 -2.96 -17.28 5.27
C LEU A 149 -4.11 -16.29 5.48
N ASN A 150 -3.89 -15.02 5.12
CA ASN A 150 -4.94 -14.01 5.23
C ASN A 150 -6.02 -14.19 4.16
N GLN A 151 -5.68 -14.65 2.96
CA GLN A 151 -6.69 -15.03 1.94
C GLN A 151 -7.65 -16.07 2.50
N LEU A 152 -7.12 -17.18 3.02
CA LEU A 152 -7.94 -18.26 3.58
C LEU A 152 -8.82 -17.77 4.73
N THR A 153 -8.25 -16.96 5.62
CA THR A 153 -8.98 -16.41 6.78
C THR A 153 -10.10 -15.46 6.34
N LEU A 154 -9.82 -14.57 5.38
CA LEU A 154 -10.76 -13.56 4.93
C LEU A 154 -11.84 -14.15 4.03
N GLU A 155 -11.54 -15.17 3.23
CA GLU A 155 -12.52 -15.85 2.39
C GLU A 155 -13.69 -16.43 3.18
N GLY A 156 -13.45 -16.87 4.42
CA GLY A 156 -14.49 -17.35 5.34
C GLY A 156 -15.46 -16.29 5.87
N LEU A 157 -15.23 -15.00 5.61
CA LEU A 157 -16.13 -13.92 6.05
C LEU A 157 -17.41 -13.86 5.20
N PRO A 158 -18.52 -13.28 5.71
CA PRO A 158 -19.73 -13.04 4.94
C PRO A 158 -19.48 -12.22 3.65
N GLU A 159 -20.33 -12.41 2.65
CA GLU A 159 -20.17 -11.79 1.33
C GLU A 159 -20.29 -10.26 1.37
N GLU A 160 -20.99 -9.70 2.36
CA GLU A 160 -21.13 -8.26 2.60
C GLU A 160 -19.80 -7.52 2.81
N TYR A 161 -18.73 -8.23 3.19
CA TYR A 161 -17.37 -7.66 3.33
C TYR A 161 -16.52 -7.79 2.07
N THR A 162 -17.06 -8.40 1.01
CA THR A 162 -16.40 -8.57 -0.27
C THR A 162 -16.56 -7.29 -1.10
N CYS A 163 -15.46 -6.83 -1.69
CA CYS A 163 -15.52 -5.89 -2.79
C CYS A 163 -14.91 -6.53 -4.04
N GLU A 164 -15.03 -5.86 -5.19
CA GLU A 164 -14.45 -6.33 -6.46
C GLU A 164 -12.92 -6.56 -6.40
N TYR A 165 -12.23 -5.94 -5.43
CA TYR A 165 -10.79 -6.09 -5.17
C TYR A 165 -10.47 -7.12 -4.08
N GLY A 166 -11.46 -7.94 -3.72
CA GLY A 166 -11.36 -8.99 -2.71
C GLY A 166 -11.69 -8.52 -1.31
N LYS A 167 -11.38 -9.40 -0.34
CA LYS A 167 -11.54 -9.14 1.10
C LYS A 167 -10.18 -8.75 1.68
N TYR A 168 -10.19 -7.77 2.58
CA TYR A 168 -9.01 -7.28 3.28
C TYR A 168 -9.43 -6.66 4.60
N TYR A 169 -8.51 -6.59 5.55
CA TYR A 169 -8.78 -5.97 6.85
C TYR A 169 -9.17 -4.50 6.69
N TYR A 170 -10.15 -4.07 7.49
CA TYR A 170 -10.68 -2.71 7.52
C TYR A 170 -11.44 -2.26 6.26
N SER A 171 -11.91 -3.21 5.43
CA SER A 171 -12.70 -2.91 4.23
C SER A 171 -14.01 -2.18 4.54
N TYR A 172 -14.69 -2.58 5.62
CA TYR A 172 -15.92 -1.95 6.06
C TYR A 172 -15.71 -0.49 6.45
N GLU A 173 -14.75 -0.21 7.34
CA GLU A 173 -14.46 1.15 7.81
C GLU A 173 -14.05 2.05 6.65
N PHE A 174 -13.18 1.56 5.76
CA PHE A 174 -12.78 2.30 4.57
C PHE A 174 -14.00 2.70 3.72
N LEU A 175 -14.84 1.72 3.35
CA LEU A 175 -16.03 2.00 2.52
C LEU A 175 -17.03 2.90 3.26
N HIS A 176 -17.26 2.68 4.55
CA HIS A 176 -18.18 3.47 5.37
C HIS A 176 -17.79 4.95 5.38
N TYR A 177 -16.54 5.26 5.74
CA TYR A 177 -16.08 6.65 5.85
C TYR A 177 -15.92 7.33 4.49
N MET A 178 -15.46 6.61 3.48
CA MET A 178 -15.33 7.16 2.13
C MET A 178 -16.69 7.42 1.47
N ASN A 179 -17.70 6.57 1.71
CA ASN A 179 -19.06 6.84 1.26
C ASN A 179 -19.69 8.02 2.00
N ARG A 180 -19.37 8.21 3.27
CA ARG A 180 -19.77 9.42 4.00
C ARG A 180 -19.21 10.69 3.35
N TYR A 181 -17.95 10.68 2.93
CA TYR A 181 -17.35 11.81 2.21
C TYR A 181 -18.11 12.14 0.91
N ASN A 182 -18.54 11.14 0.14
CA ASN A 182 -19.38 11.37 -1.05
C ASN A 182 -20.71 12.06 -0.73
N ASN A 183 -21.32 11.75 0.42
CA ASN A 183 -22.56 12.40 0.85
C ASN A 183 -22.33 13.88 1.20
N ASP A 184 -21.15 14.22 1.69
CA ASP A 184 -20.78 15.61 1.99
C ASP A 184 -20.48 16.39 0.71
N LEU A 185 -19.85 15.76 -0.30
CA LEU A 185 -19.66 16.35 -1.63
C LEU A 185 -20.98 16.75 -2.32
N LYS A 186 -22.07 16.02 -2.09
CA LYS A 186 -23.39 16.31 -2.67
C LYS A 186 -24.13 17.47 -1.99
N LYS A 187 -23.66 17.91 -0.82
CA LYS A 187 -24.29 18.98 -0.02
C LYS A 187 -23.63 20.35 -0.19
N GLY A 188 -22.41 20.40 -0.73
CA GLY A 188 -21.68 21.64 -1.05
C GLY A 188 -21.86 22.03 -2.51
#